data_AF-A0A1I4CMT6-F1
#
_entry.id   AF-A0A1I4CMT6-F1
#
_cell.length_a   1.000
_cell.length_b   1.000
_cell.length_c   1.000
_cell.angle_alpha   90.00
_cell.angle_beta   90.00
_cell.angle_gamma   90.00
#
_symmetry.space_group_name_H-M   'P 1'
#
loop_
_entity.id
_entity.type
_entity.pdbx_description
1 polymer ?
#
loop_
_entity_poly.entity_id
_entity_poly.type
_entity_poly.pdbx_seq_one_letter_code
_entity_poly.pdbx_strand_id
1 'polypeptide(L)'
;MKRLEVKVTVGLLLGLGLAYLVLGIVIVTTSEASPRTLLLPVASVVLGGLVAGGLVLRMPSARFFGFAVTALLALLHAFLLLASAVLWFKVFSGLLAAGYVYAWVLLNSAPVRRHLLGDAA
;
A
#
# COMPACT_ATOMS: atom_id res chain seq x y z
N MET A 1 -3.78 18.29 6.74
CA MET A 1 -3.95 17.96 5.29
C MET A 1 -5.30 18.49 4.80
N LYS A 2 -5.32 19.42 3.84
CA LYS A 2 -6.59 19.98 3.32
C LYS A 2 -7.16 19.20 2.11
N ARG A 3 -6.29 18.64 1.27
CA ARG A 3 -6.66 17.97 0.01
C ARG A 3 -7.12 16.53 0.25
N LEU A 4 -8.25 16.14 -0.36
CA LEU A 4 -8.86 14.82 -0.18
C LEU A 4 -7.94 13.71 -0.70
N GLU A 5 -7.30 13.93 -1.84
CA GLU A 5 -6.41 12.98 -2.51
C GLU A 5 -5.26 12.57 -1.60
N VAL A 6 -4.68 13.50 -0.83
CA VAL A 6 -3.60 13.17 0.13
C VAL A 6 -4.13 12.26 1.24
N LYS A 7 -5.35 12.53 1.75
CA LYS A 7 -5.98 11.68 2.77
C LYS A 7 -6.28 10.29 2.22
N VAL A 8 -6.78 10.22 0.98
CA VAL A 8 -7.07 8.95 0.30
C VAL A 8 -5.78 8.17 0.05
N THR A 9 -4.71 8.81 -0.42
CA THR A 9 -3.40 8.16 -0.61
C THR A 9 -2.86 7.60 0.71
N VAL A 10 -2.90 8.38 1.79
CA VAL A 10 -2.50 7.92 3.13
C VAL A 10 -3.36 6.76 3.60
N GLY A 11 -4.69 6.87 3.42
CA GLY A 11 -5.64 5.83 3.78
C GLY A 11 -5.42 4.53 3.02
N LEU A 12 -5.10 4.60 1.71
CA LEU A 12 -4.78 3.43 0.90
C LEU A 12 -3.46 2.79 1.33
N LEU A 13 -2.39 3.57 1.49
CA LEU A 13 -1.07 3.05 1.85
C LEU A 13 -1.08 2.30 3.18
N LEU A 14 -1.82 2.81 4.17
CA LEU A 14 -2.00 2.14 5.46
C LEU A 14 -3.04 1.02 5.38
N GLY A 15 -4.21 1.30 4.81
CA GLY A 15 -5.36 0.39 4.79
C GLY A 15 -5.09 -0.89 4.04
N LEU A 16 -4.40 -0.83 2.90
CA LEU A 16 -4.04 -2.02 2.11
C LEU A 16 -3.04 -2.91 2.87
N GLY A 17 -2.02 -2.31 3.49
CA GLY A 17 -1.05 -3.04 4.31
C GLY A 17 -1.72 -3.68 5.54
N LEU A 18 -2.61 -2.95 6.21
CA LEU A 18 -3.35 -3.47 7.36
C LEU A 18 -4.31 -4.59 6.96
N ALA A 19 -5.02 -4.46 5.84
CA ALA A 19 -5.87 -5.52 5.32
C ALA A 19 -5.06 -6.79 5.02
N TYR A 20 -3.87 -6.64 4.44
CA TYR A 20 -2.95 -7.76 4.23
C TYR A 20 -2.48 -8.39 5.54
N LEU A 21 -2.15 -7.56 6.54
CA LEU A 21 -1.75 -8.03 7.86
C LEU A 21 -2.85 -8.81 8.56
N VAL A 22 -4.09 -8.31 8.52
CA VAL A 22 -5.26 -9.02 9.06
C VAL A 22 -5.41 -10.38 8.38
N LEU A 23 -5.29 -10.46 7.05
CA LEU A 23 -5.35 -11.74 6.35
C LEU A 23 -4.22 -12.69 6.77
N GLY A 24 -2.99 -12.17 6.90
CA GLY A 24 -1.86 -12.96 7.39
C GLY A 24 -2.07 -13.51 8.80
N ILE A 25 -2.64 -12.70 9.71
CA ILE A 25 -2.99 -13.12 11.07
C ILE A 25 -4.03 -14.24 11.04
N VAL A 26 -5.07 -14.10 10.22
CA VAL A 26 -6.08 -15.16 10.04
C VAL A 26 -5.40 -16.45 9.60
N ILE A 27 -4.58 -16.43 8.54
CA ILE A 27 -3.89 -17.62 8.03
C ILE A 27 -3.02 -18.30 9.10
N VAL A 28 -2.20 -17.53 9.84
CA VAL A 28 -1.32 -18.09 10.88
C VAL A 28 -2.13 -18.70 12.03
N THR A 29 -3.27 -18.11 12.38
CA THR A 29 -4.11 -18.59 13.48
C THR A 29 -5.04 -19.74 13.11
N THR A 30 -5.32 -19.96 11.82
CA THR A 30 -6.28 -20.97 11.35
C THR A 30 -5.69 -22.14 10.57
N SER A 31 -4.42 -22.08 10.15
CA SER A 31 -3.91 -23.00 9.11
C SER A 31 -2.54 -23.61 9.41
N GLU A 32 -2.13 -23.68 10.69
CA GLU A 32 -0.80 -24.15 11.14
C GLU A 32 0.37 -23.47 10.39
N ALA A 33 0.11 -22.32 9.77
CA ALA A 33 1.09 -21.63 8.97
C ALA A 33 2.16 -21.02 9.87
N SER A 34 3.40 -21.05 9.39
CA SER A 34 4.52 -20.45 10.13
C SER A 34 4.26 -18.96 10.41
N PRO A 35 4.65 -18.43 11.59
CA PRO A 35 4.62 -16.98 11.85
C PRO A 35 5.39 -16.15 10.84
N ARG A 36 6.35 -16.76 10.11
CA ARG A 36 7.07 -16.10 9.00
C ARG A 36 6.14 -15.62 7.88
N THR A 37 4.93 -16.17 7.77
CA THR A 37 3.88 -15.71 6.85
C THR A 37 3.52 -14.23 7.08
N LEU A 38 3.77 -13.70 8.28
CA LEU A 38 3.50 -12.29 8.61
C LEU A 38 4.59 -11.32 8.13
N LEU A 39 5.76 -11.79 7.67
CA LEU A 39 6.86 -10.90 7.30
C LEU A 39 6.49 -9.92 6.18
N LEU A 40 5.88 -10.41 5.10
CA LEU A 40 5.48 -9.56 3.97
C LEU A 40 4.32 -8.62 4.33
N PRO A 41 3.25 -9.06 5.02
CA PRO A 41 2.23 -8.15 5.52
C PRO A 41 2.76 -7.06 6.46
N VAL A 42 3.61 -7.42 7.42
CA VAL A 42 4.23 -6.45 8.34
C VAL A 42 5.11 -5.47 7.56
N ALA A 43 5.95 -5.95 6.65
CA ALA A 43 6.75 -5.09 5.78
C ALA A 43 5.87 -4.13 4.97
N SER A 44 4.71 -4.57 4.49
CA SER A 44 3.76 -3.73 3.75
C SER A 44 3.21 -2.59 4.61
N VAL A 45 2.86 -2.87 5.87
CA VAL A 45 2.42 -1.84 6.85
C VAL A 45 3.55 -0.87 7.13
N VAL A 46 4.77 -1.35 7.37
CA VAL A 46 5.93 -0.51 7.68
C VAL A 46 6.27 0.40 6.49
N LEU A 47 6.42 -0.15 5.30
CA LEU A 47 6.75 0.61 4.09
C LEU A 47 5.64 1.62 3.73
N GLY A 48 4.38 1.18 3.74
CA GLY A 48 3.23 2.07 3.53
C GLY A 48 3.15 3.17 4.58
N GLY A 49 3.44 2.85 5.85
CA GLY A 49 3.49 3.78 6.96
C GLY A 49 4.60 4.82 6.83
N LEU A 50 5.79 4.44 6.38
CA LEU A 50 6.88 5.37 6.11
C LEU A 50 6.52 6.38 5.02
N VAL A 51 5.92 5.92 3.93
CA VAL A 51 5.45 6.81 2.85
C VAL A 51 4.35 7.73 3.38
N ALA A 52 3.33 7.17 4.05
CA ALA A 52 2.23 7.93 4.62
C ALA A 52 2.71 8.99 5.62
N GLY A 53 3.63 8.63 6.52
CA GLY A 53 4.26 9.54 7.46
C GLY A 53 5.01 10.67 6.75
N GLY A 54 5.79 10.34 5.72
CA GLY A 54 6.46 11.35 4.90
C GLY A 54 5.49 12.30 4.19
N LEU A 55 4.36 11.81 3.68
CA LEU A 55 3.32 12.66 3.09
C LEU A 55 2.66 13.59 4.13
N VAL A 56 2.40 13.08 5.35
CA VAL A 56 1.84 13.87 6.45
C VAL A 56 2.82 14.97 6.89
N LEU A 57 4.11 14.63 6.98
CA LEU A 57 5.21 15.54 7.30
C LEU A 57 5.64 16.44 6.12
N ARG A 58 4.97 16.33 4.97
CA ARG A 58 5.24 17.12 3.74
C ARG A 58 6.66 16.95 3.20
N MET A 59 7.24 15.75 3.31
CA MET A 59 8.55 15.43 2.78
C MET A 59 8.46 15.13 1.27
N PRO A 60 9.10 15.91 0.37
CA PRO A 60 9.04 15.65 -1.06
C PRO A 60 9.61 14.27 -1.47
N SER A 61 10.62 13.79 -0.73
CA SER A 61 11.22 12.46 -0.92
C SER A 61 10.23 11.31 -0.74
N ALA A 62 9.17 11.51 0.08
CA ALA A 62 8.14 10.51 0.32
C ALA A 62 7.38 10.12 -0.96
N ARG A 63 7.28 11.02 -1.95
CA ARG A 63 6.65 10.71 -3.23
C ARG A 63 7.47 9.71 -4.04
N PHE A 64 8.79 9.92 -4.12
CA PHE A 64 9.68 9.04 -4.88
C PHE A 64 9.78 7.66 -4.23
N PHE A 65 9.94 7.63 -2.90
CA PHE A 65 9.88 6.37 -2.15
C PHE A 65 8.51 5.71 -2.28
N GLY A 66 7.44 6.50 -2.26
CA GLY A 66 6.07 6.05 -2.48
C GLY A 66 5.88 5.32 -3.79
N PHE A 67 6.42 5.82 -4.90
CA PHE A 67 6.37 5.12 -6.19
C PHE A 67 7.00 3.73 -6.10
N ALA A 68 8.21 3.64 -5.54
CA ALA A 68 8.90 2.37 -5.39
C ALA A 68 8.10 1.38 -4.51
N VAL A 69 7.54 1.84 -3.39
CA VAL A 69 6.73 1.02 -2.49
C VAL A 69 5.45 0.54 -3.18
N THR A 70 4.70 1.43 -3.84
CA THR A 70 3.48 1.05 -4.55
C THR A 70 3.75 0.11 -5.71
N ALA A 71 4.88 0.28 -6.42
CA ALA A 71 5.33 -0.63 -7.47
C ALA A 71 5.53 -2.05 -6.95
N LEU A 72 6.36 -2.14 -5.90
CA LEU A 72 6.79 -3.40 -5.32
C LEU A 72 5.60 -4.17 -4.76
N LEU A 73 4.70 -3.49 -4.03
CA LEU A 73 3.54 -4.13 -3.42
C LEU A 73 2.46 -4.48 -4.44
N ALA A 74 2.26 -3.65 -5.48
CA ALA A 74 1.38 -4.01 -6.59
C ALA A 74 1.87 -5.27 -7.31
N LEU A 75 3.17 -5.36 -7.61
CA LEU A 75 3.78 -6.53 -8.23
C LEU A 75 3.70 -7.76 -7.33
N LEU A 76 3.99 -7.62 -6.03
CA LEU A 76 3.84 -8.69 -5.05
C LEU A 76 2.43 -9.28 -5.12
N HIS A 77 1.40 -8.43 -5.05
CA HIS A 77 0.02 -8.90 -5.09
C HIS A 77 -0.40 -9.45 -6.45
N ALA A 78 0.15 -8.94 -7.56
CA ALA A 78 -0.03 -9.54 -8.88
C ALA A 78 0.55 -10.97 -8.93
N PHE A 79 1.74 -11.20 -8.35
CA PHE A 79 2.31 -12.55 -8.25
C PHE A 79 1.48 -13.46 -7.34
N LEU A 80 1.00 -12.98 -6.20
CA LEU A 80 0.13 -13.75 -5.30
C LEU A 80 -1.21 -14.11 -5.95
N LEU A 81 -1.79 -13.17 -6.70
CA LEU A 81 -2.97 -13.38 -7.54
C LEU A 81 -2.75 -14.53 -8.53
N LEU A 82 -1.63 -14.52 -9.26
CA LEU A 82 -1.31 -15.55 -10.25
C LEU A 82 -1.01 -16.90 -9.60
N ALA A 83 -0.25 -16.90 -8.51
CA ALA A 83 0.22 -18.11 -7.83
C ALA A 83 -0.87 -18.85 -7.03
N SER A 84 -1.89 -18.15 -6.54
CA SER A 84 -2.92 -18.76 -5.70
C SER A 84 -3.84 -19.70 -6.49
N ALA A 85 -4.20 -20.84 -5.90
CA ALA A 85 -5.25 -21.74 -6.40
C ALA A 85 -6.65 -21.39 -5.84
N VAL A 86 -6.74 -20.60 -4.78
CA VAL A 86 -8.00 -20.29 -4.08
C VAL A 86 -8.57 -18.97 -4.60
N LEU A 87 -9.81 -19.00 -5.09
CA LEU A 87 -10.47 -17.85 -5.70
C LEU A 87 -10.50 -16.62 -4.77
N TRP A 88 -10.82 -16.79 -3.49
CA TRP A 88 -10.88 -15.66 -2.55
C TRP A 88 -9.53 -14.98 -2.34
N PHE A 89 -8.43 -15.74 -2.31
CA PHE A 89 -7.08 -15.16 -2.26
C PHE A 89 -6.71 -14.43 -3.56
N LYS A 90 -7.20 -14.92 -4.72
CA LYS A 90 -7.05 -14.21 -5.98
C LYS A 90 -7.77 -12.87 -5.94
N VAL A 91 -9.05 -12.86 -5.58
CA VAL A 91 -9.86 -11.62 -5.49
C VAL A 91 -9.21 -10.64 -4.53
N PHE A 92 -8.82 -11.09 -3.34
CA PHE A 92 -8.14 -10.25 -2.35
C PHE A 92 -6.85 -9.64 -2.92
N SER A 93 -5.97 -10.46 -3.51
CA SER A 93 -4.70 -9.97 -4.06
C SER A 93 -4.93 -9.03 -5.25
N GLY A 94 -5.90 -9.32 -6.11
CA GLY A 94 -6.28 -8.43 -7.22
C GLY A 94 -6.74 -7.06 -6.74
N LEU A 95 -7.57 -7.01 -5.69
CA LEU A 95 -8.01 -5.76 -5.07
C LEU A 95 -6.84 -4.98 -4.45
N LEU A 96 -5.92 -5.66 -3.76
CA LEU A 96 -4.74 -4.99 -3.19
C LEU A 96 -3.81 -4.45 -4.29
N ALA A 97 -3.57 -5.24 -5.34
CA ALA A 97 -2.78 -4.80 -6.49
C ALA A 97 -3.40 -3.55 -7.14
N ALA A 98 -4.71 -3.55 -7.41
CA ALA A 98 -5.42 -2.40 -7.95
C ALA A 98 -5.35 -1.18 -7.01
N GLY A 99 -5.47 -1.40 -5.70
CA GLY A 99 -5.34 -0.35 -4.68
C GLY A 99 -3.96 0.30 -4.69
N TYR A 100 -2.89 -0.48 -4.79
CA TYR A 100 -1.52 0.05 -4.87
C TYR A 100 -1.26 0.79 -6.19
N VAL A 101 -1.79 0.30 -7.32
CA VAL A 101 -1.74 1.02 -8.61
C VAL A 101 -2.49 2.34 -8.52
N TYR A 102 -3.66 2.37 -7.88
CA TYR A 102 -4.41 3.61 -7.70
C TYR A 102 -3.68 4.60 -6.78
N ALA A 103 -3.05 4.11 -5.70
CA ALA A 103 -2.21 4.93 -4.84
C ALA A 103 -1.02 5.54 -5.62
N TRP A 104 -0.41 4.79 -6.55
CA TRP A 104 0.62 5.32 -7.46
C TRP A 104 0.06 6.48 -8.29
N VAL A 105 -1.10 6.30 -8.92
CA VAL A 105 -1.73 7.36 -9.72
C VAL A 105 -1.97 8.61 -8.88
N LEU A 106 -2.49 8.46 -7.65
CA LEU A 106 -2.69 9.58 -6.74
C LEU A 106 -1.38 10.26 -6.32
N LEU A 107 -0.30 9.50 -6.08
CA LEU A 107 1.04 10.07 -5.82
C LEU A 107 1.54 10.95 -6.99
N ASN A 108 1.07 10.71 -8.21
CA ASN A 108 1.39 11.53 -9.37
C ASN A 108 0.42 12.69 -9.62
N SER A 109 -0.70 12.76 -8.89
CA SER A 109 -1.73 13.77 -9.09
C SER A 109 -1.25 15.18 -8.71
N ALA A 110 -1.82 16.20 -9.37
CA ALA A 110 -1.54 17.60 -9.04
C ALA A 110 -1.83 17.95 -7.56
N PRO A 111 -2.93 17.47 -6.93
CA PRO A 111 -3.16 17.70 -5.50
C PRO A 111 -2.03 17.22 -4.60
N VAL A 112 -1.48 16.02 -4.82
CA VAL A 112 -0.36 15.51 -4.02
C VAL A 112 0.92 16.30 -4.30
N ARG A 113 1.21 16.62 -5.58
CA ARG A 113 2.37 17.46 -5.94
C ARG A 113 2.31 18.82 -5.27
N ARG A 114 1.17 19.50 -5.29
CA ARG A 114 0.98 20.81 -4.63
C ARG A 114 1.07 20.74 -3.12
N HIS A 115 0.59 19.65 -2.51
CA HIS A 115 0.73 19.45 -1.06
C HIS A 115 2.19 19.31 -0.62
N LEU A 116 3.06 18.75 -1.48
CA LEU A 116 4.47 18.53 -1.17
C LEU A 116 5.40 19.66 -1.64
N LEU A 117 5.11 20.27 -2.79
CA LEU A 117 6.00 21.21 -3.48
C LEU A 117 5.46 22.65 -3.50
N GLY A 118 4.23 22.89 -3.03
CA GLY A 118 3.57 24.19 -3.09
C GLY A 118 2.66 24.37 -4.31
N ASP A 119 1.82 25.41 -4.30
CA ASP A 119 0.70 25.55 -5.25
C ASP A 119 1.11 25.83 -6.71
N ALA A 120 2.37 26.19 -6.96
CA ALA A 120 2.93 26.39 -8.30
C ALA A 120 3.31 25.07 -9.02
N ALA A 121 3.19 23.92 -8.35
CA ALA A 121 3.47 22.59 -8.90
C ALA A 121 2.30 22.00 -9.70
#